data_AF-A0A968GW86-F1
#
_entry.id   AF-A0A968GW86-F1
#
_cell.length_a   1.000
_cell.length_b   1.000
_cell.length_c   1.000
_cell.angle_alpha   90.00
_cell.angle_beta   90.00
_cell.angle_gamma   90.00
#
_symmetry.space_group_name_H-M   'P 1'
#
loop_
_entity.id
_entity.type
_entity.pdbx_description
1 polymer ?
#
loop_
_entity_poly.entity_id
_entity_poly.type
_entity_poly.pdbx_seq_one_letter_code
_entity_poly.pdbx_strand_id
1 'polypeptide(L)'
;MENLDDLNMDPNTTIKPPSPFQYAFESMTKDMRFVGMFTIIYGAINCLTIIGALIGVPMIFIGMRIREAADQFLIFKTTNSTAALRFGFELQGKYFRTVKILIIIQLVLMVLGIIAVIIFMSFFLSSFMQFPTSS
;
A
#
# COMPACT_ATOMS: atom_id res chain seq x y z
N MET A 1 15.88 -46.97 28.99
CA MET A 1 14.57 -46.61 29.56
C MET A 1 14.43 -45.13 29.30
N GLU A 2 13.67 -44.75 28.27
CA GLU A 2 13.30 -43.36 28.02
C GLU A 2 12.68 -42.81 29.30
N ASN A 3 13.29 -41.76 29.83
CA ASN A 3 12.77 -41.04 30.98
C ASN A 3 11.56 -40.26 30.47
N LEU A 4 10.37 -40.83 30.66
CA LEU A 4 9.08 -40.22 30.31
C LEU A 4 8.70 -39.06 31.26
N ASP A 5 9.62 -38.65 32.13
CA ASP A 5 9.41 -37.65 33.18
C ASP A 5 9.67 -36.21 32.71
N ASP A 6 10.24 -36.01 31.50
CA ASP A 6 10.43 -34.68 30.90
C ASP A 6 9.19 -34.15 30.14
N LEU A 7 8.07 -34.88 30.18
CA LEU A 7 6.76 -34.42 29.71
C LEU A 7 5.95 -33.72 30.81
N ASN A 8 6.61 -33.10 31.79
CA ASN A 8 5.94 -32.18 32.70
C ASN A 8 5.69 -30.84 31.97
N MET A 9 4.73 -30.85 31.04
CA MET A 9 4.08 -29.63 30.59
C MET A 9 3.44 -28.99 31.81
N ASP A 10 4.04 -27.89 32.28
CA ASP A 10 3.40 -26.97 33.22
C ASP A 10 1.99 -26.64 32.70
N PRO A 11 0.91 -27.10 33.38
CA PRO A 11 -0.47 -26.84 32.95
C PRO A 11 -0.84 -25.35 33.10
N ASN A 12 0.09 -24.53 33.61
CA ASN A 12 -0.07 -23.11 33.81
C ASN A 12 0.75 -22.24 32.85
N THR A 13 1.11 -22.75 31.66
CA THR A 13 1.33 -21.86 30.51
C THR A 13 -0.01 -21.21 30.13
N THR A 14 -0.49 -20.33 31.00
CA THR A 14 -1.57 -19.40 30.73
C THR A 14 -1.14 -18.68 29.48
N ILE A 15 -1.78 -19.01 28.36
CA ILE A 15 -1.65 -18.28 27.10
C ILE A 15 -2.10 -16.87 27.44
N LYS A 16 -1.16 -16.01 27.85
CA LYS A 16 -1.46 -14.61 28.12
C LYS A 16 -1.98 -14.08 26.79
N PRO A 17 -3.23 -13.57 26.75
CA PRO A 17 -3.75 -13.02 25.53
C PRO A 17 -2.75 -11.97 25.03
N PRO A 18 -2.46 -11.95 23.72
CA PRO A 18 -1.53 -10.99 23.17
C PRO A 18 -1.96 -9.60 23.63
N SER A 19 -1.00 -8.83 24.14
CA SER A 19 -1.28 -7.48 24.60
C SER A 19 -1.99 -6.69 23.49
N PRO A 20 -2.88 -5.73 23.80
CA PRO A 20 -3.56 -4.93 22.78
C PRO A 20 -2.58 -4.32 21.75
N PHE A 21 -1.38 -3.96 22.20
CA PHE A 21 -0.29 -3.50 21.36
C PHE A 21 0.22 -4.59 20.40
N GLN A 22 0.46 -5.81 20.87
CA GLN A 22 0.91 -6.92 20.01
C GLN A 22 -0.09 -7.24 18.91
N TYR A 23 -1.38 -7.23 19.24
CA TYR A 23 -2.44 -7.42 18.24
C TYR A 23 -2.43 -6.31 17.19
N ALA A 24 -2.40 -5.04 17.64
CA ALA A 24 -2.36 -3.88 16.74
C ALA A 24 -1.10 -3.85 15.87
N PHE A 25 0.05 -4.23 16.42
CA PHE A 25 1.32 -4.29 15.71
C PHE A 25 1.31 -5.40 14.63
N GLU A 26 0.71 -6.55 14.94
CA GLU A 26 0.56 -7.66 14.01
C GLU A 26 -0.41 -7.33 12.87
N SER A 27 -1.57 -6.74 13.18
CA SER A 27 -2.51 -6.30 12.15
C SER A 27 -1.89 -5.23 11.26
N MET A 28 -1.23 -4.22 11.85
CA MET A 28 -0.52 -3.18 11.10
C MET A 28 0.52 -3.76 10.15
N THR A 29 1.35 -4.69 10.62
CA THR A 29 2.41 -5.31 9.81
C THR A 29 1.81 -6.09 8.62
N LYS A 30 0.72 -6.84 8.86
CA LYS A 30 0.00 -7.56 7.81
C LYS A 30 -0.61 -6.60 6.79
N ASP A 31 -1.25 -5.53 7.25
CA ASP A 31 -1.90 -4.54 6.38
C ASP A 31 -0.88 -3.79 5.54
N MET A 32 0.28 -3.42 6.11
CA MET A 32 1.39 -2.81 5.36
C MET A 32 1.88 -3.72 4.22
N ARG A 33 1.97 -5.03 4.48
CA ARG A 33 2.36 -6.03 3.48
C ARG A 33 1.34 -6.13 2.35
N PHE A 34 0.05 -6.13 2.69
CA PHE A 34 -1.04 -6.13 1.73
C PHE A 34 -1.07 -4.85 0.90
N VAL A 35 -1.00 -3.68 1.53
CA VAL A 35 -0.94 -2.38 0.86
C VAL A 35 0.25 -2.33 -0.08
N GLY A 36 1.45 -2.76 0.34
CA GLY A 36 2.62 -2.80 -0.52
C GLY A 36 2.42 -3.66 -1.77
N MET A 37 1.86 -4.85 -1.61
CA MET A 37 1.54 -5.74 -2.74
C MET A 37 0.48 -5.12 -3.66
N PHE A 38 -0.60 -4.58 -3.11
CA PHE A 38 -1.64 -3.93 -3.86
C PHE A 38 -1.11 -2.72 -4.64
N THR A 39 -0.29 -1.87 -4.03
CA THR A 39 0.32 -0.71 -4.68
C THR A 39 1.25 -1.11 -5.82
N ILE A 40 2.00 -2.21 -5.68
CA ILE A 40 2.85 -2.74 -6.78
C ILE A 40 1.97 -3.18 -7.96
N ILE A 41 0.93 -3.97 -7.69
CA ILE A 41 0.03 -4.48 -8.74
C ILE A 41 -0.71 -3.31 -9.42
N TYR A 42 -1.24 -2.39 -8.64
CA TYR A 42 -1.92 -1.20 -9.15
C TYR A 42 -0.97 -0.32 -9.98
N GLY A 43 0.27 -0.13 -9.53
CA GLY A 43 1.30 0.57 -10.29
C GLY A 43 1.62 -0.12 -11.62
N ALA A 44 1.74 -1.45 -11.63
CA ALA A 44 1.99 -2.24 -12.83
C ALA A 44 0.86 -2.12 -13.86
N ILE A 45 -0.41 -2.10 -13.41
CA ILE A 45 -1.57 -1.88 -14.28
C ILE A 45 -1.53 -0.47 -14.89
N ASN A 46 -1.14 0.55 -14.11
CA ASN A 46 -1.01 1.91 -14.63
C ASN A 46 0.10 2.04 -15.69
N CYS A 47 1.16 1.23 -15.59
CA CYS A 47 2.25 1.19 -16.58
C CYS A 47 1.82 0.68 -17.96
N LEU A 48 0.61 0.13 -18.14
CA LEU A 48 0.11 -0.32 -19.44
C LEU A 48 -0.05 0.82 -20.45
N THR A 49 -0.13 2.07 -19.98
CA THR A 49 -0.19 3.26 -20.83
C THR A 49 1.09 4.08 -20.68
N ILE A 50 1.56 4.73 -21.75
CA ILE A 50 2.76 5.58 -21.72
C ILE A 50 2.60 6.70 -20.68
N ILE A 51 1.42 7.31 -20.62
CA ILE A 51 1.10 8.38 -19.66
C ILE A 51 1.05 7.81 -18.23
N GLY A 52 0.42 6.66 -18.05
CA GLY A 52 0.30 6.01 -16.74
C GLY A 52 1.63 5.48 -16.21
N ALA A 53 2.60 5.13 -17.06
CA ALA A 53 3.93 4.69 -16.64
C ALA A 53 4.71 5.77 -15.85
N LEU A 54 4.49 7.06 -16.15
CA LEU A 54 5.10 8.17 -15.39
C LEU A 54 4.70 8.16 -13.91
N ILE A 55 3.53 7.60 -13.59
CA ILE A 55 2.98 7.53 -12.23
C ILE A 55 3.12 6.12 -11.66
N GLY A 56 2.95 5.10 -12.51
CA GLY A 56 3.02 3.69 -12.15
C GLY A 56 4.39 3.26 -11.65
N VAL A 57 5.48 3.73 -12.29
CA VAL A 57 6.85 3.40 -11.86
C VAL A 57 7.15 3.91 -10.45
N PRO A 58 6.90 5.20 -10.11
CA PRO A 58 6.98 5.67 -8.72
C PRO A 58 6.13 4.88 -7.74
N MET A 59 4.89 4.51 -8.14
CA MET A 59 4.00 3.70 -7.29
C MET A 59 4.58 2.31 -6.97
N ILE A 60 5.15 1.61 -7.96
CA ILE A 60 5.78 0.31 -7.72
C ILE A 60 6.92 0.45 -6.71
N PHE A 61 7.76 1.48 -6.86
CA PHE A 61 8.91 1.69 -5.98
C PHE A 61 8.50 1.94 -4.52
N ILE A 62 7.44 2.71 -4.28
CA ILE A 62 6.95 2.94 -2.91
C ILE A 62 6.25 1.71 -2.32
N GLY A 63 5.56 0.92 -3.15
CA GLY A 63 4.92 -0.32 -2.72
C GLY A 63 5.95 -1.35 -2.24
N MET A 64 7.11 -1.40 -2.90
CA MET A 64 8.25 -2.19 -2.42
C MET A 64 8.76 -1.70 -1.05
N ARG A 65 8.86 -0.38 -0.85
CA ARG A 65 9.36 0.18 0.42
C ARG A 65 8.46 -0.11 1.62
N ILE A 66 7.14 0.00 1.48
CA ILE A 66 6.23 -0.28 2.60
C ILE A 66 6.17 -1.78 2.93
N ARG A 67 6.33 -2.63 1.90
CA ARG A 67 6.47 -4.08 2.09
C ARG A 67 7.75 -4.43 2.83
N GLU A 68 8.87 -3.82 2.46
CA GLU A 68 10.15 -4.00 3.15
C GLU A 68 10.05 -3.53 4.61
N ALA A 69 9.36 -2.42 4.89
CA ALA A 69 9.10 -1.96 6.25
C ALA A 69 8.33 -3.01 7.07
N ALA A 70 7.32 -3.66 6.48
CA ALA A 70 6.57 -4.74 7.13
C ALA A 70 7.45 -5.95 7.44
N ASP A 71 8.34 -6.33 6.51
CA ASP A 71 9.28 -7.43 6.75
C ASP A 71 10.25 -7.11 7.91
N GLN A 72 10.70 -5.86 8.03
CA GLN A 72 11.53 -5.41 9.16
C GLN A 72 10.80 -5.40 10.51
N PHE A 73 9.51 -5.05 10.52
CA PHE A 73 8.68 -5.17 11.71
C PHE A 73 8.45 -6.62 12.13
N LEU A 74 8.36 -7.54 11.17
CA LEU A 74 8.30 -8.98 11.45
C LEU A 74 9.63 -9.52 12.01
N ILE A 75 10.77 -9.03 11.49
CA ILE A 75 12.10 -9.33 12.06
C ILE A 75 12.18 -8.81 13.49
N PHE A 76 11.71 -7.60 13.78
CA PHE A 76 11.65 -7.10 15.16
C PHE A 76 10.80 -8.00 16.06
N LYS A 77 9.63 -8.46 15.60
CA LYS A 77 8.76 -9.36 16.38
C LYS A 77 9.46 -10.66 16.77
N THR A 78 10.30 -11.20 15.89
CA THR A 78 10.99 -12.49 16.10
C THR A 78 12.33 -12.36 16.83
N THR A 79 13.05 -11.25 16.62
CA THR A 79 14.42 -11.06 17.13
C THR A 79 14.53 -10.07 18.29
N ASN A 80 13.48 -9.28 18.56
CA ASN A 80 13.49 -8.15 19.49
C ASN A 80 14.60 -7.12 19.19
N SER A 81 15.08 -7.06 17.95
CA SER A 81 16.17 -6.15 17.55
C SER A 81 15.67 -4.71 17.37
N THR A 82 16.07 -3.81 18.25
CA THR A 82 15.76 -2.36 18.14
C THR A 82 16.26 -1.75 16.84
N ALA A 83 17.31 -2.31 16.23
CA ALA A 83 17.79 -1.87 14.92
C ALA A 83 16.77 -2.15 13.81
N ALA A 84 16.16 -3.34 13.80
CA ALA A 84 15.10 -3.70 12.84
C ALA A 84 13.86 -2.80 13.02
N LEU A 85 13.51 -2.47 14.27
CA LEU A 85 12.41 -1.56 14.56
C LEU A 85 12.66 -0.14 14.00
N ARG A 86 13.86 0.41 14.24
CA ARG A 86 14.24 1.73 13.72
C ARG A 86 14.23 1.76 12.19
N PHE A 87 14.77 0.72 11.57
CA PHE A 87 14.82 0.62 10.12
C PHE A 87 13.43 0.47 9.49
N GLY A 88 12.53 -0.30 10.12
CA GLY A 88 11.12 -0.39 9.71
C GLY A 88 10.42 0.98 9.73
N PHE A 89 10.61 1.78 10.78
CA PHE A 89 10.06 3.14 10.84
C PHE A 89 10.69 4.09 9.82
N GLU A 90 11.99 3.97 9.54
CA GLU A 90 12.66 4.76 8.51
C GLU A 90 12.07 4.49 7.11
N LEU A 91 11.86 3.22 6.77
CA LEU A 91 11.25 2.80 5.52
C LEU A 91 9.78 3.26 5.43
N GLN A 92 9.02 3.12 6.51
CA GLN A 92 7.65 3.61 6.60
C GLN A 92 7.56 5.14 6.44
N GLY A 93 8.50 5.89 7.04
CA GLY A 93 8.58 7.34 6.88
C GLY A 93 8.94 7.75 5.44
N LYS A 94 9.86 7.03 4.80
CA LYS A 94 10.19 7.21 3.37
C LYS A 94 9.00 6.93 2.45
N TYR A 95 8.20 5.91 2.77
CA TYR A 95 6.95 5.61 2.06
C TYR A 95 5.99 6.80 2.15
N PHE A 96 5.65 7.27 3.34
CA PHE A 96 4.72 8.41 3.51
C PHE A 96 5.19 9.68 2.83
N ARG A 97 6.50 9.96 2.86
CA ARG A 97 7.09 11.12 2.16
C ARG A 97 6.86 11.06 0.66
N THR A 98 6.89 9.87 0.08
CA THR A 98 6.71 9.71 -1.37
C THR A 98 5.23 9.65 -1.74
N VAL A 99 4.41 8.94 -0.95
CA VAL A 99 2.96 8.87 -1.12
C VAL A 99 2.32 10.25 -1.10
N LYS A 100 2.69 11.12 -0.16
CA LYS A 100 2.11 12.48 -0.12
C LYS A 100 2.39 13.29 -1.39
N ILE A 101 3.55 13.09 -2.03
CA ILE A 101 3.90 13.77 -3.28
C ILE A 101 3.04 13.19 -4.42
N LEU A 102 2.89 11.87 -4.48
CA LEU A 102 2.04 11.22 -5.48
C LEU A 102 0.56 11.63 -5.34
N ILE A 103 0.05 11.75 -4.11
CA ILE A 103 -1.33 12.24 -3.87
C ILE A 103 -1.53 13.63 -4.46
N ILE A 104 -0.57 14.55 -4.27
CA ILE A 104 -0.66 15.91 -4.85
C ILE A 104 -0.71 15.85 -6.37
N ILE A 105 0.17 15.05 -7.00
CA ILE A 105 0.20 14.89 -8.46
C ILE A 105 -1.14 14.33 -8.98
N GLN A 106 -1.67 13.30 -8.32
CA GLN A 106 -2.95 12.69 -8.68
C GLN A 106 -4.12 13.68 -8.57
N LEU A 107 -4.12 14.52 -7.53
CA LEU A 107 -5.16 15.53 -7.33
C LEU A 107 -5.14 16.58 -8.45
N VAL A 108 -3.96 17.06 -8.83
CA VAL A 108 -3.81 18.00 -9.96
C VAL A 108 -4.29 17.37 -11.27
N LEU A 109 -3.90 16.13 -11.56
CA LEU A 109 -4.33 15.42 -12.77
C LEU A 109 -5.83 15.14 -12.78
N MET A 110 -6.43 14.85 -11.63
CA MET A 110 -7.87 14.65 -11.50
C MET A 110 -8.64 15.93 -11.85
N VAL A 111 -8.22 17.09 -11.35
CA VAL A 111 -8.85 18.38 -11.67
C VAL A 111 -8.74 18.70 -13.17
N LEU A 112 -7.54 18.53 -13.75
CA LEU A 112 -7.34 18.73 -15.19
C LEU A 112 -8.16 17.75 -16.03
N GLY A 113 -8.28 16.49 -15.59
CA GLY A 113 -9.09 15.47 -16.24
C GLY A 113 -10.58 15.83 -16.27
N ILE A 114 -11.12 16.34 -15.16
CA ILE A 114 -12.51 16.80 -15.09
C ILE A 114 -12.75 17.96 -16.08
N ILE A 115 -11.85 18.95 -16.12
CA ILE A 115 -11.95 20.08 -17.05
C ILE A 115 -11.93 19.58 -18.51
N ALA A 116 -11.01 18.68 -18.84
CA ALA A 116 -10.89 18.11 -20.18
C ALA A 116 -12.16 17.35 -20.60
N VAL A 117 -12.74 16.55 -19.70
CA VAL A 117 -14.00 15.83 -19.96
C VAL A 117 -15.15 16.79 -20.22
N ILE A 118 -15.28 17.88 -19.45
CA ILE A 118 -16.34 18.88 -19.66
C ILE A 118 -16.22 19.50 -21.05
N ILE A 119 -15.02 19.96 -21.43
CA ILE A 119 -14.78 20.58 -22.74
C ILE A 119 -15.07 19.60 -23.88
N PHE A 120 -14.57 18.37 -23.76
CA PHE A 120 -14.76 17.32 -24.76
C PHE A 120 -16.24 16.96 -24.92
N MET A 121 -16.99 16.83 -23.82
CA MET A 121 -18.42 16.56 -23.86
C MET A 121 -19.19 17.71 -24.51
N SER A 122 -18.90 18.96 -24.13
CA SER A 122 -19.55 20.13 -24.73
C SER A 122 -19.34 20.20 -26.25
N PHE A 123 -18.11 19.91 -26.72
CA PHE A 123 -17.80 19.87 -28.15
C PHE A 123 -18.47 18.69 -28.88
N PHE A 124 -18.52 17.52 -28.24
CA PHE A 124 -19.18 16.35 -28.81
C PHE A 124 -20.69 16.56 -28.94
N LEU A 125 -21.33 17.11 -27.91
CA LEU A 125 -22.77 17.39 -27.91
C LEU A 125 -23.15 18.45 -28.95
N SER A 126 -22.36 19.52 -29.08
CA SER A 126 -22.63 20.55 -30.10
C SER A 126 -22.50 20.01 -31.52
N SER A 127 -21.51 19.15 -31.77
CA SER A 127 -21.32 18.47 -33.06
C SER A 127 -22.46 17.49 -33.36
N PHE A 128 -22.95 16.77 -32.34
CA PHE A 128 -24.09 15.87 -32.48
C PHE A 128 -25.39 16.62 -32.76
N MET A 129 -25.65 17.75 -32.09
CA MET A 129 -26.83 18.59 -32.32
C MET A 129 -26.79 19.35 -33.67
N GLN A 130 -25.63 19.46 -34.32
CA GLN A 130 -25.51 20.06 -35.65
C GLN A 130 -25.79 19.09 -36.81
N PHE A 131 -25.99 17.78 -36.56
CA PHE A 131 -26.55 16.89 -37.58
C PHE A 131 -27.99 17.33 -37.85
N PRO A 132 -28.27 17.98 -39.00
CA PRO A 132 -29.60 18.47 -39.28
C PRO A 132 -30.51 17.26 -39.48
N THR A 133 -31.69 17.30 -38.88
CA THR A 133 -32.86 16.59 -39.40
C THR A 133 -33.18 17.20 -40.77
N SER A 134 -32.43 16.83 -41.80
CA SER A 134 -32.77 17.13 -43.19
C SER A 134 -33.79 16.08 -43.64
N SER A 135 -35.04 16.31 -43.30
CA SER A 135 -36.21 15.63 -43.88
C SER A 135 -37.36 16.62 -43.95
#